data_AF-A0AAJ1AFW2-F1
#
_entry.id   AF-A0AAJ1AFW2-F1
#
_cell.length_a   1.000
_cell.length_b   1.000
_cell.length_c   1.000
_cell.angle_alpha   90.00
_cell.angle_beta   90.00
_cell.angle_gamma   90.00
#
_symmetry.space_group_name_H-M   'P 1'
#
loop_
_entity.id
_entity.type
_entity.pdbx_description
1 polymer ?
#
loop_
_entity_poly.entity_id
_entity_poly.type
_entity_poly.pdbx_seq_one_letter_code
_entity_poly.pdbx_strand_id
1 'polypeptide(L)'
;DEESKIPLNGQISPQYDAMLRRLFSNSGVTDDKLLSTIVDSIQDWRDADTLHRVSGVEDDYYLSLPSPYRAKNGDFDTIDELLLVKGITPEILYGNVANLQRRAELEALLPWERELQRGESLGVARYLSIHSSGRVNVNTAGPEVLMALGLTAAEVKAVLDRRTMQPFKDVGTFTSLINAIFGGGRQGFAVVPGGQPGPANPQQILAELSQTATVSSKNFSVESAARMTGSRLTVRVAAILQNDGMPGQGRPKLSIRLWSLNPVQGSS
;
A
#
# COMPACT_ATOMS: atom_id res chain seq x y z
N ASP A 1 -11.71 3.53 3.31
CA ASP A 1 -11.86 2.55 2.22
C ASP A 1 -10.58 1.72 2.23
N GLU A 2 -10.67 0.42 2.48
CA GLU A 2 -9.48 -0.43 2.59
C GLU A 2 -8.97 -0.91 1.23
N GLU A 3 -9.84 -1.00 0.22
CA GLU A 3 -9.40 -1.24 -1.15
C GLU A 3 -8.70 -0.02 -1.76
N SER A 4 -8.72 1.17 -1.14
CA SER A 4 -7.91 2.30 -1.60
C SER A 4 -6.41 2.13 -1.31
N LYS A 5 -6.01 1.05 -0.62
CA LYS A 5 -4.66 0.72 -0.17
C LYS A 5 -4.19 -0.59 -0.82
N ILE A 6 -2.88 -0.81 -0.83
CA ILE A 6 -2.27 -2.04 -1.33
C ILE A 6 -2.54 -3.17 -0.33
N PRO A 7 -3.10 -4.32 -0.75
CA PRO A 7 -3.31 -5.45 0.13
C PRO A 7 -1.96 -6.02 0.55
N LEU A 8 -1.61 -6.00 1.83
CA LEU A 8 -0.37 -6.62 2.34
C LEU A 8 -0.45 -8.16 2.27
N ASN A 9 -1.66 -8.69 2.43
CA ASN A 9 -1.97 -10.11 2.28
C ASN A 9 -2.43 -10.41 0.84
N GLY A 10 -1.76 -9.83 -0.17
CA GLY A 10 -2.10 -10.00 -1.58
C GLY A 10 -1.77 -11.39 -2.11
N GLN A 11 -2.36 -11.78 -3.25
CA GLN A 11 -1.97 -13.01 -3.92
C GLN A 11 -0.51 -12.92 -4.36
N ILE A 12 0.30 -13.90 -3.97
CA ILE A 12 1.71 -13.98 -4.34
C ILE A 12 1.80 -14.19 -5.87
N SER A 13 2.32 -13.19 -6.58
CA SER A 13 2.45 -13.20 -8.03
C SER A 13 3.50 -12.19 -8.49
N PRO A 14 4.07 -12.33 -9.71
CA PRO A 14 5.00 -11.34 -10.25
C PRO A 14 4.41 -9.93 -10.33
N GLN A 15 3.11 -9.80 -10.55
CA GLN A 15 2.42 -8.52 -10.61
C GLN A 15 2.33 -7.88 -9.22
N TYR A 16 2.09 -8.69 -8.19
CA TYR A 16 2.07 -8.24 -6.80
C TYR A 16 3.47 -7.82 -6.33
N ASP A 17 4.50 -8.59 -6.67
CA ASP A 17 5.91 -8.27 -6.38
C ASP A 17 6.33 -6.95 -7.04
N ALA A 18 5.95 -6.74 -8.31
CA ALA A 18 6.21 -5.49 -9.01
C ALA A 18 5.49 -4.29 -8.37
N MET A 19 4.27 -4.49 -7.86
CA MET A 19 3.52 -3.47 -7.14
C MET A 19 4.19 -3.10 -5.80
N LEU A 20 4.61 -4.09 -4.99
CA LEU A 20 5.35 -3.84 -3.75
C LEU A 20 6.68 -3.13 -4.02
N ARG A 21 7.43 -3.60 -5.02
CA ARG A 21 8.70 -2.96 -5.43
C ARG A 21 8.51 -1.49 -5.76
N ARG A 22 7.45 -1.15 -6.52
CA ARG A 22 7.11 0.24 -6.83
C ARG A 22 6.69 1.02 -5.59
N LEU A 23 5.91 0.44 -4.67
CA LEU A 23 5.53 1.10 -3.42
C LEU A 23 6.77 1.51 -2.60
N PHE A 24 7.66 0.55 -2.31
CA PHE A 24 8.86 0.82 -1.50
C PHE A 24 9.81 1.78 -2.20
N SER A 25 10.03 1.59 -3.50
CA SER A 25 10.92 2.46 -4.26
C SER A 25 10.38 3.89 -4.36
N ASN A 26 9.09 4.05 -4.63
CA ASN A 26 8.46 5.38 -4.68
C ASN A 26 8.36 6.06 -3.32
N SER A 27 8.60 5.32 -2.22
CA SER A 27 8.63 5.84 -0.86
C SER A 27 10.05 6.13 -0.35
N GLY A 28 11.06 6.02 -1.23
CA GLY A 28 12.45 6.45 -0.96
C GLY A 28 13.46 5.31 -0.81
N VAL A 29 13.06 4.04 -0.90
CA VAL A 29 14.00 2.91 -0.88
C VAL A 29 14.66 2.79 -2.26
N THR A 30 15.86 3.35 -2.41
CA THR A 30 16.55 3.47 -3.71
C THR A 30 17.62 2.40 -3.95
N ASP A 31 18.06 1.70 -2.91
CA ASP A 31 18.99 0.58 -3.04
C ASP A 31 18.26 -0.66 -3.58
N ASP A 32 18.65 -1.13 -4.77
CA ASP A 32 17.97 -2.21 -5.48
C ASP A 32 18.15 -3.58 -4.79
N LYS A 33 19.26 -3.79 -4.08
CA LYS A 33 19.47 -5.02 -3.30
C LYS A 33 18.56 -5.05 -2.09
N LEU A 34 18.44 -3.93 -1.39
CA LEU A 34 17.52 -3.76 -0.27
C LEU A 34 16.07 -3.91 -0.73
N LEU A 35 15.69 -3.29 -1.86
CA LEU A 35 14.36 -3.48 -2.46
C LEU A 35 14.06 -4.95 -2.74
N SER A 36 14.99 -5.65 -3.39
CA SER A 36 14.82 -7.08 -3.71
C SER A 36 14.73 -7.91 -2.44
N THR A 37 15.57 -7.61 -1.43
CA THR A 37 15.53 -8.27 -0.11
C THR A 37 14.18 -8.07 0.56
N ILE A 38 13.67 -6.84 0.61
CA ILE A 38 12.40 -6.51 1.24
C ILE A 38 11.25 -7.26 0.54
N VAL A 39 11.15 -7.16 -0.78
CA VAL A 39 10.03 -7.77 -1.53
C VAL A 39 10.06 -9.28 -1.39
N ASP A 40 11.22 -9.92 -1.60
CA ASP A 40 11.34 -11.36 -1.48
C ASP A 40 11.06 -11.83 -0.04
N SER A 41 11.62 -11.15 0.97
CA SER A 41 11.42 -11.52 2.38
C SER A 41 9.97 -11.31 2.85
N ILE A 42 9.21 -10.37 2.27
CA ILE A 42 7.77 -10.22 2.53
C ILE A 42 7.00 -11.44 2.03
N GLN A 43 7.40 -12.04 0.90
CA GLN A 43 6.72 -13.22 0.37
C GLN A 43 7.11 -14.48 1.14
N ASP A 44 8.41 -14.69 1.40
CA ASP A 44 8.90 -15.82 2.21
C ASP A 44 8.30 -15.80 3.62
N TRP A 45 8.10 -14.61 4.22
CA TRP A 45 7.40 -14.48 5.50
C TRP A 45 5.97 -15.05 5.49
N ARG A 46 5.31 -15.01 4.33
CA ARG A 46 3.88 -15.31 4.17
C ARG A 46 3.61 -16.69 3.58
N ASP A 47 4.47 -17.17 2.71
CA ASP A 47 4.23 -18.45 2.06
C ASP A 47 4.40 -19.62 3.04
N ALA A 48 3.83 -20.77 2.70
CA ALA A 48 3.73 -21.88 3.64
C ALA A 48 4.96 -22.79 3.61
N ASP A 49 5.92 -22.55 2.71
CA ASP A 49 7.04 -23.44 2.53
C ASP A 49 8.25 -22.98 3.38
N THR A 50 9.44 -23.43 3.04
CA THR A 50 10.67 -23.12 3.78
C THR A 50 11.82 -22.82 2.82
N LEU A 51 11.50 -22.51 1.57
CA LEU A 51 12.44 -22.23 0.50
C LEU A 51 12.49 -20.72 0.31
N HIS A 52 13.62 -20.12 0.67
CA HIS A 52 13.77 -18.70 0.46
C HIS A 52 13.90 -18.35 -1.04
N ARG A 53 13.34 -17.21 -1.42
CA ARG A 53 13.57 -16.60 -2.74
C ARG A 53 15.01 -16.11 -2.89
N VAL A 54 15.37 -15.68 -4.11
CA VAL A 54 16.74 -15.29 -4.47
C VAL A 54 17.36 -14.28 -3.50
N SER A 55 16.61 -13.26 -3.07
CA SER A 55 17.04 -12.26 -2.09
C SER A 55 16.33 -12.37 -0.74
N GLY A 56 15.40 -13.31 -0.62
CA GLY A 56 14.56 -13.51 0.54
C GLY A 56 15.26 -14.28 1.66
N VAL A 57 14.50 -14.56 2.72
CA VAL A 57 14.98 -15.29 3.89
C VAL A 57 13.85 -16.03 4.60
N GLU A 58 14.23 -17.15 5.20
CA GLU A 58 13.38 -18.05 5.94
C GLU A 58 13.85 -18.22 7.39
N ASP A 59 13.30 -19.21 8.09
CA ASP A 59 13.64 -19.60 9.47
C ASP A 59 15.15 -19.60 9.77
N ASP A 60 16.00 -20.11 8.88
CA ASP A 60 17.46 -20.18 9.10
C ASP A 60 18.06 -18.80 9.39
N TYR A 61 17.59 -17.76 8.70
CA TYR A 61 18.03 -16.39 8.96
C TYR A 61 17.46 -15.87 10.28
N TYR A 62 16.15 -16.00 10.49
CA TYR A 62 15.48 -15.42 11.68
C TYR A 62 15.94 -16.09 12.98
N LEU A 63 16.26 -17.38 12.93
CA LEU A 63 16.83 -18.14 14.06
C LEU A 63 18.29 -17.79 14.35
N SER A 64 19.01 -17.19 13.39
CA SER A 64 20.39 -16.73 13.57
C SER A 64 20.52 -15.36 14.24
N LEU A 65 19.40 -14.63 14.39
CA LEU A 65 19.39 -13.29 14.99
C LEU A 65 19.68 -13.33 16.51
N PRO A 66 20.16 -12.23 17.12
CA PRO A 66 20.43 -12.17 18.55
C PRO A 66 19.23 -12.51 19.45
N SER A 67 18.02 -12.21 18.97
CA SER A 67 16.75 -12.67 19.55
C SER A 67 16.05 -13.53 18.50
N PRO A 68 16.26 -14.86 18.51
CA PRO A 68 15.72 -15.77 17.50
C PRO A 68 14.20 -15.80 17.46
N TYR A 69 13.64 -15.89 16.26
CA TYR A 69 12.23 -16.21 16.00
C TYR A 69 12.12 -16.94 14.66
N ARG A 70 10.92 -17.38 14.30
CA ARG A 70 10.62 -18.04 13.03
C ARG A 70 9.87 -17.09 12.10
N ALA A 71 9.99 -17.33 10.80
CA ALA A 71 9.06 -16.78 9.83
C ALA A 71 7.64 -17.22 10.18
N LYS A 72 6.65 -16.39 9.83
CA LYS A 72 5.26 -16.66 10.22
C LYS A 72 4.64 -17.77 9.39
N ASN A 73 5.09 -17.92 8.16
CA ASN A 73 4.55 -18.79 7.12
C ASN A 73 3.03 -18.61 6.98
N GLY A 74 2.61 -17.34 7.00
CA GLY A 74 1.21 -16.95 6.99
C GLY A 74 1.00 -15.46 6.85
N ASP A 75 -0.27 -15.09 6.65
CA ASP A 75 -0.66 -13.70 6.44
C ASP A 75 -0.34 -12.80 7.64
N PHE A 76 -0.07 -11.53 7.34
CA PHE A 76 0.17 -10.50 8.32
C PHE A 76 -1.10 -10.22 9.13
N ASP A 77 -0.97 -10.25 10.47
CA ASP A 77 -2.06 -9.86 11.36
C ASP A 77 -2.00 -8.37 11.68
N THR A 78 -0.85 -7.72 11.56
CA THR A 78 -0.72 -6.27 11.76
C THR A 78 0.26 -5.69 10.75
N ILE A 79 0.19 -4.38 10.51
CA ILE A 79 1.19 -3.71 9.67
C ILE A 79 2.57 -3.71 10.36
N ASP A 80 2.60 -3.62 11.70
CA ASP A 80 3.80 -3.58 12.53
C ASP A 80 4.64 -4.87 12.43
N GLU A 81 4.03 -6.01 12.11
CA GLU A 81 4.75 -7.27 11.83
C GLU A 81 5.76 -7.13 10.67
N LEU A 82 5.61 -6.15 9.77
CA LEU A 82 6.62 -5.85 8.76
C LEU A 82 7.98 -5.51 9.36
N LEU A 83 8.06 -5.01 10.60
CA LEU A 83 9.33 -4.75 11.28
C LEU A 83 10.12 -6.04 11.61
N LEU A 84 9.48 -7.20 11.57
CA LEU A 84 10.14 -8.51 11.70
C LEU A 84 10.73 -8.99 10.37
N VAL A 85 10.30 -8.42 9.25
CA VAL A 85 10.78 -8.82 7.93
C VAL A 85 12.14 -8.20 7.64
N LYS A 86 13.07 -9.00 7.14
CA LYS A 86 14.42 -8.56 6.80
C LYS A 86 14.41 -7.35 5.84
N GLY A 87 15.16 -6.32 6.22
CA GLY A 87 15.34 -5.11 5.42
C GLY A 87 14.30 -4.01 5.68
N ILE A 88 13.19 -4.30 6.37
CA ILE A 88 12.26 -3.26 6.80
C ILE A 88 12.79 -2.59 8.06
N THR A 89 12.72 -1.26 8.09
CA THR A 89 13.06 -0.45 9.27
C THR A 89 11.87 0.45 9.65
N PRO A 90 11.83 0.98 10.88
CA PRO A 90 10.81 1.96 11.28
C PRO A 90 10.75 3.18 10.35
N GLU A 91 11.90 3.61 9.82
CA GLU A 91 11.99 4.74 8.89
C GLU A 91 11.34 4.42 7.55
N ILE A 92 11.49 3.19 7.04
CA ILE A 92 10.80 2.72 5.83
C ILE A 92 9.30 2.57 6.10
N LEU A 93 8.93 2.03 7.27
CA LEU A 93 7.54 1.70 7.57
C LEU A 93 6.70 2.94 7.93
N TYR A 94 7.13 3.75 8.89
CA TYR A 94 6.38 4.90 9.40
C TYR A 94 6.87 6.26 8.89
N GLY A 95 8.05 6.27 8.28
CA GLY A 95 8.72 7.46 7.77
C GLY A 95 9.76 8.01 8.73
N ASN A 96 10.65 8.83 8.19
CA ASN A 96 11.64 9.60 8.90
C ASN A 96 11.70 11.00 8.29
N VAL A 97 10.91 11.92 8.82
CA VAL A 97 10.93 13.33 8.41
C VAL A 97 11.28 14.16 9.63
N ALA A 98 12.14 15.16 9.45
CA ALA A 98 12.78 15.89 10.55
C ALA A 98 11.80 16.46 11.58
N ASN A 99 10.61 16.91 11.15
CA ASN A 99 9.57 17.42 12.04
C ASN A 99 8.17 17.36 11.37
N LEU A 100 7.13 17.60 12.17
CA LEU A 100 5.73 17.54 11.73
C LEU A 100 5.37 18.60 10.69
N GLN A 101 5.99 19.78 10.74
CA GLN A 101 5.73 20.84 9.77
C GLN A 101 6.25 20.42 8.38
N ARG A 102 7.50 19.96 8.31
CA ARG A 102 8.11 19.43 7.08
C ARG A 102 7.31 18.24 6.53
N ARG A 103 6.82 17.37 7.41
CA ARG A 103 5.92 16.27 7.01
C ARG A 103 4.65 16.80 6.35
N ALA A 104 3.98 17.78 6.97
CA ALA A 104 2.76 18.38 6.44
C ALA A 104 2.99 19.09 5.10
N GLU A 105 4.12 19.80 4.95
CA GLU A 105 4.52 20.44 3.69
C GLU A 105 4.68 19.41 2.56
N LEU A 106 5.35 18.28 2.83
CA LEU A 106 5.50 17.18 1.87
C LEU A 106 4.16 16.49 1.55
N GLU A 107 3.34 16.24 2.56
CA GLU A 107 2.03 15.58 2.41
C GLU A 107 1.01 16.45 1.64
N ALA A 108 1.18 17.77 1.63
CA ALA A 108 0.36 18.71 0.86
C ALA A 108 0.66 18.69 -0.66
N LEU A 109 1.79 18.10 -1.07
CA LEU A 109 2.22 18.01 -2.46
C LEU A 109 1.88 16.65 -3.08
N LEU A 110 1.71 16.62 -4.40
CA LEU A 110 1.60 15.36 -5.14
C LEU A 110 2.95 14.63 -5.08
N PRO A 111 2.97 13.28 -5.15
CA PRO A 111 4.20 12.54 -4.87
C PRO A 111 5.38 12.90 -5.79
N TRP A 112 5.12 13.25 -7.05
CA TRP A 112 6.14 13.67 -8.02
C TRP A 112 6.61 15.12 -7.85
N GLU A 113 5.96 15.91 -6.98
CA GLU A 113 6.33 17.29 -6.64
C GLU A 113 7.15 17.35 -5.34
N ARG A 114 7.24 16.23 -4.60
CA ARG A 114 7.94 16.16 -3.32
C ARG A 114 9.45 16.12 -3.53
N GLU A 115 10.14 17.06 -2.90
CA GLU A 115 11.59 17.07 -2.81
C GLU A 115 12.03 16.45 -1.48
N LEU A 116 12.14 15.12 -1.44
CA LEU A 116 12.66 14.41 -0.26
C LEU A 116 14.18 14.60 -0.16
N GLN A 117 14.66 14.98 1.03
CA GLN A 117 16.09 15.00 1.31
C GLN A 117 16.62 13.57 1.47
N ARG A 118 17.95 13.39 1.38
CA ARG A 118 18.57 12.08 1.56
C ARG A 118 18.25 11.52 2.94
N GLY A 119 17.59 10.36 2.99
CA GLY A 119 17.17 9.72 4.23
C GLY A 119 15.78 10.15 4.73
N GLU A 120 15.12 11.12 4.07
CA GLU A 120 13.72 11.41 4.33
C GLU A 120 12.80 10.35 3.69
N SER A 121 11.78 9.93 4.44
CA SER A 121 10.70 9.09 3.92
C SER A 121 9.40 9.42 4.64
N LEU A 122 8.26 9.33 3.95
CA LEU A 122 6.92 9.51 4.55
C LEU A 122 6.34 8.21 5.14
N GLY A 123 7.03 7.08 4.91
CA GLY A 123 6.64 5.76 5.38
C GLY A 123 5.61 5.08 4.48
N VAL A 124 5.71 3.75 4.35
CA VAL A 124 4.78 2.96 3.51
C VAL A 124 3.50 2.52 4.22
N ALA A 125 3.47 2.51 5.57
CA ALA A 125 2.39 1.91 6.35
C ALA A 125 0.99 2.41 5.96
N ARG A 126 0.86 3.71 5.67
CA ARG A 126 -0.40 4.36 5.29
C ARG A 126 -0.99 3.90 3.95
N TYR A 127 -0.16 3.29 3.11
CA TYR A 127 -0.54 2.80 1.78
C TYR A 127 -0.87 1.31 1.78
N LEU A 128 -0.76 0.63 2.93
CA LEU A 128 -0.95 -0.80 3.08
C LEU A 128 -2.23 -1.11 3.86
N SER A 129 -2.86 -2.25 3.55
CA SER A 129 -3.99 -2.79 4.31
C SER A 129 -3.89 -4.31 4.43
N ILE A 130 -4.14 -4.82 5.63
CA ILE A 130 -4.35 -6.26 5.90
C ILE A 130 -5.82 -6.68 5.72
N HIS A 131 -6.72 -5.72 5.47
CA HIS A 131 -8.16 -5.93 5.38
C HIS A 131 -8.71 -5.80 3.95
N SER A 132 -7.87 -5.43 2.99
CA SER A 132 -8.25 -5.32 1.58
C SER A 132 -8.58 -6.70 0.98
N SER A 133 -9.51 -6.74 0.03
CA SER A 133 -9.93 -7.95 -0.70
C SER A 133 -8.95 -8.42 -1.79
N GLY A 134 -7.73 -7.87 -1.83
CA GLY A 134 -6.67 -8.29 -2.76
C GLY A 134 -6.56 -7.45 -4.04
N ARG A 135 -7.42 -6.45 -4.24
CA ARG A 135 -7.37 -5.50 -5.36
C ARG A 135 -7.46 -4.06 -4.87
N VAL A 136 -6.98 -3.14 -5.70
CA VAL A 136 -6.95 -1.71 -5.43
C VAL A 136 -8.11 -1.01 -6.14
N ASN A 137 -8.94 -0.30 -5.38
CA ASN A 137 -10.04 0.51 -5.90
C ASN A 137 -9.51 1.81 -6.53
N VAL A 138 -9.53 1.87 -7.86
CA VAL A 138 -9.05 3.01 -8.64
C VAL A 138 -10.03 4.19 -8.66
N ASN A 139 -11.12 4.17 -7.91
CA ASN A 139 -11.94 5.36 -7.65
C ASN A 139 -11.51 6.10 -6.37
N THR A 140 -10.83 5.43 -5.45
CA THR A 140 -10.52 5.96 -4.11
C THR A 140 -9.05 5.89 -3.75
N ALA A 141 -8.26 5.06 -4.44
CA ALA A 141 -6.81 4.95 -4.24
C ALA A 141 -6.11 6.31 -4.44
N GLY A 142 -5.25 6.66 -3.50
CA GLY A 142 -4.43 7.87 -3.57
C GLY A 142 -3.34 7.78 -4.66
N PRO A 143 -2.66 8.90 -4.96
CA PRO A 143 -1.64 8.95 -6.01
C PRO A 143 -0.54 7.89 -5.85
N GLU A 144 -0.01 7.70 -4.64
CA GLU A 144 1.08 6.75 -4.34
C GLU A 144 0.68 5.30 -4.61
N VAL A 145 -0.56 4.96 -4.27
CA VAL A 145 -1.11 3.62 -4.50
C VAL A 145 -1.35 3.40 -6.00
N LEU A 146 -1.86 4.40 -6.72
CA LEU A 146 -2.01 4.33 -8.18
C LEU A 146 -0.66 4.21 -8.90
N MET A 147 0.36 4.91 -8.41
CA MET A 147 1.74 4.83 -8.89
C MET A 147 2.33 3.43 -8.67
N ALA A 148 2.02 2.79 -7.54
CA ALA A 148 2.43 1.42 -7.26
C ALA A 148 1.80 0.40 -8.23
N LEU A 149 0.58 0.67 -8.75
CA LEU A 149 -0.02 -0.11 -9.85
C LEU A 149 0.71 0.06 -11.19
N GLY A 150 1.78 0.86 -11.24
CA GLY A 150 2.61 1.07 -12.42
C GLY A 150 2.24 2.32 -13.22
N LEU A 151 1.25 3.11 -12.80
CA LEU A 151 0.86 4.32 -13.52
C LEU A 151 1.93 5.42 -13.43
N THR A 152 2.08 6.20 -14.50
CA THR A 152 2.94 7.40 -14.52
C THR A 152 2.25 8.59 -13.84
N ALA A 153 2.99 9.64 -13.48
CA ALA A 153 2.42 10.88 -12.94
C ALA A 153 1.30 11.47 -13.84
N ALA A 154 1.50 11.46 -15.16
CA ALA A 154 0.50 11.94 -16.12
C ALA A 154 -0.78 11.08 -16.12
N GLU A 155 -0.63 9.76 -16.06
CA GLU A 155 -1.76 8.83 -15.97
C GLU A 155 -2.52 8.96 -14.66
N VAL A 156 -1.79 9.07 -13.54
CA VAL A 156 -2.39 9.29 -12.22
C VAL A 156 -3.16 10.62 -12.22
N LYS A 157 -2.57 11.69 -12.75
CA LYS A 157 -3.25 12.97 -12.88
C LYS A 157 -4.54 12.86 -13.70
N ALA A 158 -4.49 12.20 -14.85
CA ALA A 158 -5.68 11.97 -15.66
C ALA A 158 -6.76 11.15 -14.93
N VAL A 159 -6.36 10.16 -14.12
CA VAL A 159 -7.27 9.37 -13.27
C VAL A 159 -7.93 10.26 -12.21
N LEU A 160 -7.15 11.08 -11.51
CA LEU A 160 -7.67 12.01 -10.51
C LEU A 160 -8.64 13.03 -11.13
N ASP A 161 -8.24 13.65 -12.24
CA ASP A 161 -9.07 14.60 -12.99
C ASP A 161 -10.38 13.93 -13.45
N ARG A 162 -10.28 12.72 -14.01
CA ARG A 162 -11.45 11.95 -14.47
C ARG A 162 -12.43 11.66 -13.33
N ARG A 163 -11.95 11.34 -12.11
CA ARG A 163 -12.78 11.08 -10.93
C ARG A 163 -13.57 12.30 -10.47
N THR A 164 -13.05 13.51 -10.67
CA THR A 164 -13.78 14.75 -10.31
C THR A 164 -15.06 14.93 -11.12
N MET A 165 -15.07 14.45 -12.37
CA MET A 165 -16.23 14.50 -13.25
C MET A 165 -17.17 13.32 -13.00
N GLN A 166 -16.62 12.11 -12.92
CA GLN A 166 -17.40 10.90 -12.70
C GLN A 166 -16.49 9.75 -12.22
N PRO A 167 -16.94 8.86 -11.33
CA PRO A 167 -16.19 7.64 -11.03
C PRO A 167 -16.17 6.67 -12.22
N PHE A 168 -15.16 5.79 -12.27
CA PHE A 168 -15.13 4.66 -13.20
C PHE A 168 -16.22 3.65 -12.83
N LYS A 169 -16.99 3.22 -13.83
CA LYS A 169 -18.09 2.26 -13.63
C LYS A 169 -17.62 0.81 -13.61
N ASP A 170 -16.53 0.54 -14.31
CA ASP A 170 -15.89 -0.76 -14.44
C ASP A 170 -14.40 -0.58 -14.76
N VAL A 171 -13.62 -1.63 -14.56
CA VAL A 171 -12.17 -1.62 -14.81
C VAL A 171 -11.87 -1.35 -16.29
N GLY A 172 -12.77 -1.74 -17.21
CA GLY A 172 -12.64 -1.49 -18.65
C GLY A 172 -12.58 0.00 -18.99
N THR A 173 -13.48 0.80 -18.42
CA THR A 173 -13.49 2.26 -18.58
C THR A 173 -12.23 2.93 -18.03
N PHE A 174 -11.70 2.41 -16.92
CA PHE A 174 -10.43 2.84 -16.35
C PHE A 174 -9.26 2.50 -17.28
N THR A 175 -9.14 1.25 -17.73
CA THR A 175 -8.05 0.83 -18.64
C THR A 175 -8.12 1.54 -19.99
N SER A 176 -9.32 1.91 -20.47
CA SER A 176 -9.50 2.66 -21.71
C SER A 176 -8.99 4.09 -21.60
N LEU A 177 -9.17 4.75 -20.44
CA LEU A 177 -8.56 6.06 -20.17
C LEU A 177 -7.04 5.94 -20.22
N ILE A 178 -6.47 4.98 -19.52
CA ILE A 178 -5.02 4.75 -19.51
C ILE A 178 -4.52 4.48 -20.94
N ASN A 179 -5.27 3.67 -21.70
CA ASN A 179 -4.93 3.36 -23.09
C ASN A 179 -4.90 4.59 -24.00
N ALA A 180 -5.83 5.53 -23.81
CA ALA A 180 -5.91 6.75 -24.60
C ALA A 180 -4.73 7.71 -24.35
N ILE A 181 -4.07 7.63 -23.19
CA ILE A 181 -2.94 8.49 -22.82
C ILE A 181 -1.64 8.02 -23.49
N PHE A 182 -1.55 6.80 -24.02
CA PHE A 182 -0.32 6.19 -24.55
C PHE A 182 0.28 6.83 -25.81
N GLY A 183 -0.36 7.84 -26.40
CA GLY A 183 0.06 8.49 -27.65
C GLY A 183 1.40 9.24 -27.66
N GLY A 184 2.25 9.10 -26.63
CA GLY A 184 3.57 9.73 -26.52
C GLY A 184 4.72 8.83 -26.03
N GLY A 185 4.48 7.52 -25.81
CA GLY A 185 5.49 6.59 -25.31
C GLY A 185 5.72 6.67 -23.79
N ARG A 186 5.58 5.55 -23.08
CA ARG A 186 5.91 5.40 -21.64
C ARG A 186 7.42 5.24 -21.42
N GLN A 187 8.27 5.95 -22.16
CA GLN A 187 9.71 5.79 -22.00
C GLN A 187 10.19 6.52 -20.74
N GLY A 188 10.49 5.76 -19.68
CA GLY A 188 11.45 6.19 -18.66
C GLY A 188 10.99 7.20 -17.61
N PHE A 189 9.70 7.40 -17.39
CA PHE A 189 9.28 8.27 -16.28
C PHE A 189 9.40 7.53 -14.95
N ALA A 190 10.51 7.79 -14.25
CA ALA A 190 10.57 7.62 -12.81
C ALA A 190 9.37 8.36 -12.20
N VAL A 191 8.61 7.62 -11.42
CA VAL A 191 7.26 8.01 -10.98
C VAL A 191 7.39 9.06 -9.85
N VAL A 192 8.47 8.94 -9.07
CA VAL A 192 9.08 9.97 -8.22
C VAL A 192 10.60 10.02 -8.51
N PRO A 193 11.33 11.10 -8.18
CA PRO A 193 12.79 11.13 -8.31
C PRO A 193 13.46 9.92 -7.63
N GLY A 194 14.21 9.12 -8.40
CA GLY A 194 14.87 7.90 -7.90
C GLY A 194 13.96 6.68 -7.71
N GLY A 195 12.66 6.81 -7.95
CA GLY A 195 11.69 5.71 -7.87
C GLY A 195 11.68 4.82 -9.11
N GLN A 196 11.20 3.59 -8.94
CA GLN A 196 11.10 2.60 -10.02
C GLN A 196 9.89 2.85 -10.92
N PRO A 197 10.06 2.88 -12.25
CA PRO A 197 8.96 3.08 -13.18
C PRO A 197 8.03 1.86 -13.27
N GLY A 198 6.83 2.09 -13.84
CA GLY A 198 5.99 1.03 -14.38
C GLY A 198 6.62 0.34 -15.60
N PRO A 199 6.13 -0.83 -16.05
CA PRO A 199 6.52 -1.41 -17.33
C PRO A 199 6.48 -0.40 -18.48
N ALA A 200 7.51 -0.45 -19.32
CA ALA A 200 7.60 0.38 -20.51
C ALA A 200 6.57 -0.03 -21.58
N ASN A 201 6.15 -1.30 -21.60
CA ASN A 201 5.14 -1.81 -22.51
C ASN A 201 3.73 -1.51 -21.98
N PRO A 202 2.93 -0.68 -22.68
CA PRO A 202 1.56 -0.39 -22.29
C PRO A 202 0.67 -1.63 -22.13
N GLN A 203 0.84 -2.65 -22.96
CA GLN A 203 0.03 -3.87 -22.89
C GLN A 203 0.30 -4.67 -21.62
N GLN A 204 1.54 -4.67 -21.13
CA GLN A 204 1.89 -5.31 -19.85
C GLN A 204 1.21 -4.59 -18.69
N ILE A 205 1.22 -3.26 -18.68
CA ILE A 205 0.50 -2.46 -17.67
C ILE A 205 -0.99 -2.78 -17.69
N LEU A 206 -1.64 -2.76 -18.86
CA LEU A 206 -3.07 -3.03 -18.96
C LEU A 206 -3.41 -4.45 -18.47
N ALA A 207 -2.55 -5.43 -18.76
CA ALA A 207 -2.69 -6.79 -18.24
C ALA A 207 -2.53 -6.84 -16.71
N GLU A 208 -1.54 -6.15 -16.13
CA GLU A 208 -1.35 -6.03 -14.67
C GLU A 208 -2.59 -5.40 -14.02
N LEU A 209 -3.08 -4.28 -14.54
CA LEU A 209 -4.23 -3.56 -14.01
C LEU A 209 -5.51 -4.40 -14.02
N SER A 210 -5.70 -5.26 -15.02
CA SER A 210 -6.87 -6.16 -15.05
C SER A 210 -6.91 -7.14 -13.86
N GLN A 211 -5.75 -7.44 -13.27
CA GLN A 211 -5.61 -8.36 -12.14
C GLN A 211 -5.58 -7.64 -10.79
N THR A 212 -4.98 -6.45 -10.74
CA THR A 212 -4.73 -5.72 -9.48
C THR A 212 -5.74 -4.61 -9.20
N ALA A 213 -6.47 -4.11 -10.21
CA ALA A 213 -7.44 -3.04 -10.04
C ALA A 213 -8.88 -3.54 -9.84
N THR A 214 -9.67 -2.73 -9.13
CA THR A 214 -11.13 -2.79 -9.01
C THR A 214 -11.68 -1.36 -9.05
N VAL A 215 -12.99 -1.20 -9.19
CA VAL A 215 -13.69 0.12 -9.12
C VAL A 215 -14.63 0.21 -7.91
N SER A 216 -14.70 -0.85 -7.11
CA SER A 216 -15.61 -0.98 -5.97
C SER A 216 -14.88 -1.58 -4.78
N SER A 217 -15.34 -1.20 -3.59
CA SER A 217 -14.81 -1.64 -2.31
C SER A 217 -15.79 -2.52 -1.55
N LYS A 218 -15.25 -3.42 -0.74
CA LYS A 218 -16.01 -4.27 0.17
C LYS A 218 -15.69 -3.98 1.63
N ASN A 219 -14.52 -3.39 1.90
CA ASN A 219 -13.98 -3.22 3.23
C ASN A 219 -13.77 -1.73 3.51
N PHE A 220 -14.34 -1.25 4.61
CA PHE A 220 -14.25 0.15 5.03
C PHE A 220 -13.80 0.20 6.49
N SER A 221 -12.69 0.89 6.75
CA SER A 221 -12.36 1.29 8.11
C SER A 221 -13.26 2.44 8.57
N VAL A 222 -13.64 2.38 9.84
CA VAL A 222 -14.24 3.48 10.59
C VAL A 222 -13.38 3.70 11.82
N GLU A 223 -12.90 4.92 11.99
CA GLU A 223 -12.17 5.34 13.18
C GLU A 223 -12.92 6.47 13.86
N SER A 224 -13.07 6.37 15.17
CA SER A 224 -13.67 7.42 15.99
C SER A 224 -12.81 7.66 17.23
N ALA A 225 -12.66 8.91 17.61
CA ALA A 225 -11.92 9.33 18.79
C ALA A 225 -12.80 10.23 19.65
N ALA A 226 -12.88 9.94 20.95
CA ALA A 226 -13.66 10.73 21.90
C ALA A 226 -12.88 10.92 23.20
N ARG A 227 -12.95 12.13 23.77
CA ARG A 227 -12.44 12.42 25.10
C ARG A 227 -13.48 12.02 26.15
N MET A 228 -13.07 11.27 27.16
CA MET A 228 -14.00 10.86 28.22
C MET A 228 -14.23 12.00 29.21
N THR A 229 -15.52 12.32 29.46
CA THR A 229 -15.95 13.30 30.46
C THR A 229 -15.29 13.03 31.81
N GLY A 230 -14.75 14.08 32.44
CA GLY A 230 -14.06 13.97 33.73
C GLY A 230 -12.62 13.42 33.64
N SER A 231 -12.06 13.19 32.45
CA SER A 231 -10.68 12.71 32.29
C SER A 231 -9.90 13.44 31.17
N ARG A 232 -8.57 13.24 31.17
CA ARG A 232 -7.68 13.58 30.03
C ARG A 232 -7.56 12.43 29.03
N LEU A 233 -8.29 11.34 29.24
CA LEU A 233 -8.20 10.15 28.42
C LEU A 233 -8.99 10.35 27.12
N THR A 234 -8.31 10.09 26.00
CA THR A 234 -8.95 9.98 24.69
C THR A 234 -9.04 8.50 24.34
N VAL A 235 -10.25 8.02 24.10
CA VAL A 235 -10.50 6.67 23.59
C VAL A 235 -10.55 6.74 22.08
N ARG A 236 -9.78 5.89 21.41
CA ARG A 236 -9.90 5.65 19.97
C ARG A 236 -10.50 4.26 19.75
N VAL A 237 -11.52 4.21 18.91
CA VAL A 237 -12.16 2.97 18.45
C VAL A 237 -11.98 2.88 16.95
N ALA A 238 -11.43 1.76 16.48
CA ALA A 238 -11.36 1.43 15.06
C ALA A 238 -12.18 0.17 14.79
N ALA A 239 -12.89 0.15 13.66
CA ALA A 239 -13.64 -1.01 13.21
C ALA A 239 -13.52 -1.17 11.69
N ILE A 240 -13.59 -2.42 11.22
CA ILE A 240 -13.70 -2.77 9.82
C ILE A 240 -15.14 -3.18 9.54
N LEU A 241 -15.79 -2.43 8.65
CA LEU A 241 -17.07 -2.76 8.05
C LEU A 241 -16.80 -3.54 6.76
N GLN A 242 -17.34 -4.75 6.67
CA GLN A 242 -17.14 -5.62 5.52
C GLN A 242 -18.49 -6.01 4.92
N ASN A 243 -18.59 -5.94 3.58
CA ASN A 243 -19.73 -6.47 2.84
C ASN A 243 -19.47 -7.91 2.40
N ASP A 244 -20.04 -8.85 3.15
CA ASP A 244 -20.00 -10.30 2.91
C ASP A 244 -21.05 -10.78 1.88
N GLY A 245 -21.81 -9.85 1.30
CA GLY A 245 -22.77 -10.16 0.24
C GLY A 245 -22.08 -10.67 -1.03
N MET A 246 -22.73 -11.60 -1.73
CA MET A 246 -22.26 -12.00 -3.07
C MET A 246 -22.51 -10.88 -4.09
N PRO A 247 -21.56 -10.60 -5.00
CA PRO A 247 -21.78 -9.63 -6.08
C PRO A 247 -23.06 -9.95 -6.87
N GLY A 248 -23.94 -8.97 -7.03
CA GLY A 248 -25.16 -9.11 -7.83
C GLY A 248 -26.35 -9.81 -7.15
N GLN A 249 -26.23 -10.29 -5.92
CA GLN A 249 -27.35 -10.89 -5.17
C GLN A 249 -27.77 -10.03 -3.97
N GLY A 250 -28.73 -9.12 -4.18
CA GLY A 250 -29.50 -8.50 -3.09
C GLY A 250 -28.73 -7.60 -2.13
N ARG A 251 -29.39 -7.26 -0.99
CA ARG A 251 -28.92 -6.26 0.00
C ARG A 251 -27.53 -6.61 0.57
N PRO A 252 -26.68 -5.61 0.87
CA PRO A 252 -25.38 -5.84 1.51
C PRO A 252 -25.52 -6.66 2.79
N LYS A 253 -24.64 -7.65 2.99
CA LYS A 253 -24.52 -8.37 4.27
C LYS A 253 -23.34 -7.77 5.01
N LEU A 254 -23.64 -6.89 5.96
CA LEU A 254 -22.60 -6.16 6.69
C LEU A 254 -22.15 -6.96 7.92
N SER A 255 -20.84 -7.14 8.05
CA SER A 255 -20.19 -7.54 9.29
C SER A 255 -19.33 -6.39 9.81
N ILE A 256 -19.19 -6.32 11.13
CA ILE A 256 -18.30 -5.38 11.80
C ILE A 256 -17.31 -6.16 12.66
N ARG A 257 -16.03 -5.84 12.51
CA ARG A 257 -14.97 -6.32 13.40
C ARG A 257 -14.35 -5.13 14.11
N LEU A 258 -14.41 -5.11 15.44
CA LEU A 258 -13.65 -4.15 16.24
C LEU A 258 -12.16 -4.50 16.09
N TRP A 259 -11.38 -3.51 15.67
CA TRP A 259 -9.98 -3.68 15.32
C TRP A 259 -9.03 -3.09 16.35
N SER A 260 -9.40 -1.99 17.00
CA SER A 260 -8.56 -1.38 18.03
C SER A 260 -9.39 -0.62 19.07
N LEU A 261 -8.98 -0.75 20.33
CA LEU A 261 -9.41 0.06 21.46
C LEU A 261 -8.15 0.56 22.18
N ASN A 262 -7.72 1.79 21.86
CA ASN A 262 -6.49 2.36 22.41
C ASN A 262 -6.81 3.57 23.31
N PRO A 263 -6.78 3.43 24.64
CA PRO A 263 -6.83 4.56 25.55
C PRO A 263 -5.48 5.28 25.56
N VAL A 264 -5.43 6.54 25.09
CA VAL A 264 -4.21 7.37 25.16
C VAL A 264 -4.41 8.41 26.27
N GLN A 265 -3.49 8.46 27.24
CA GLN A 265 -3.44 9.56 28.21
C GLN A 265 -3.00 10.83 27.48
N GLY A 266 -3.83 11.87 27.49
CA GLY A 266 -3.45 13.17 26.95
C GLY A 266 -2.25 13.72 27.74
N SER A 267 -1.18 14.06 27.02
CA SER A 267 -0.01 14.75 27.58
C SER A 267 -0.45 16.03 28.29
N SER A 268 0.10 16.22 29.48
CA SER A 268 -0.25 17.28 30.44
C SER A 268 0.11 18.68 30.00
#